data_AF-A0AAV5VS10-F1
#
_entry.id   AF-A0AAV5VS10-F1
#
_cell.length_a   1.000
_cell.length_b   1.000
_cell.length_c   1.000
_cell.angle_alpha   90.00
_cell.angle_beta   90.00
_cell.angle_gamma   90.00
#
_symmetry.space_group_name_H-M   'P 1'
#
loop_
_entity.id
_entity.type
_entity.pdbx_description
1 polymer ?
#
loop_
_entity_poly.entity_id
_entity_poly.type
_entity_poly.pdbx_seq_one_letter_code
_entity_poly.pdbx_strand_id
1 'polypeptide(L)'
;QMPGVTMRDEPVTMEGMDEEEREAMQRVRQTTTNTVSFFLHDTEAKFYAIFRNDAPPFKMPRSYYSSLTGTDHPAIIMEDIRNASINDVIQGFRENQLYAIVDEIVKIQAYSFEKDEWRTVQMPRVLGDLRNYSIISSAGSGN
;
A
#
# COMPACT_ATOMS: atom_id res chain seq x y z
N GLN A 1 -39.67 -4.38 -1.43
CA GLN A 1 -38.80 -3.95 -0.30
C GLN A 1 -37.87 -5.10 0.00
N MET A 2 -36.57 -4.96 -0.26
CA MET A 2 -35.57 -5.95 0.16
C MET A 2 -34.99 -5.51 1.53
N PRO A 3 -34.78 -6.44 2.47
CA PRO A 3 -34.21 -6.10 3.77
C PRO A 3 -32.72 -5.77 3.61
N GLY A 4 -32.33 -4.58 4.07
CA GLY A 4 -30.95 -4.12 4.06
C GLY A 4 -30.12 -4.88 5.09
N VAL A 5 -29.10 -5.59 4.63
CA VAL A 5 -28.01 -6.08 5.49
C VAL A 5 -27.17 -4.87 5.87
N THR A 6 -27.34 -4.41 7.10
CA THR A 6 -26.46 -3.41 7.72
C THR A 6 -25.25 -4.17 8.27
N MET A 7 -24.10 -4.03 7.60
CA MET A 7 -22.81 -4.41 8.17
C MET A 7 -22.56 -3.45 9.34
N ARG A 8 -22.55 -3.97 10.57
CA ARG A 8 -22.15 -3.20 11.74
C ARG A 8 -20.63 -3.08 11.73
N ASP A 9 -20.11 -1.86 11.54
CA ASP A 9 -18.71 -1.48 11.76
C ASP A 9 -18.44 -1.40 13.29
N GLU A 10 -18.66 -2.49 14.01
CA GLU A 10 -18.19 -2.58 15.40
C GLU A 10 -16.76 -3.11 15.41
N PRO A 11 -15.81 -2.44 16.09
CA PRO A 11 -14.47 -2.95 16.24
C PRO A 11 -14.56 -4.29 16.98
N VAL A 12 -14.04 -5.36 16.39
CA VAL A 12 -13.98 -6.68 17.04
C VAL A 12 -13.17 -6.54 18.34
N THR A 13 -13.87 -6.53 19.47
CA THR A 13 -13.26 -6.47 20.79
C THR A 13 -12.80 -7.87 21.19
N MET A 14 -11.58 -7.99 21.72
CA MET A 14 -10.99 -9.26 22.15
C MET A 14 -11.61 -9.79 23.46
N GLU A 15 -12.73 -9.22 23.91
CA GLU A 15 -13.40 -9.59 25.15
C GLU A 15 -14.39 -10.72 24.87
N GLY A 16 -14.03 -11.95 25.27
CA GLY A 16 -14.87 -13.14 25.11
C GLY A 16 -14.31 -14.22 24.18
N MET A 17 -13.23 -13.93 23.44
CA MET A 17 -12.51 -14.93 22.64
C MET A 17 -11.62 -15.81 23.52
N ASP A 18 -11.58 -17.10 23.25
CA ASP A 18 -10.63 -18.00 23.89
C ASP A 18 -9.18 -17.69 23.44
N GLU A 19 -8.20 -18.20 24.19
CA GLU A 19 -6.80 -17.86 23.94
C GLU A 19 -6.32 -18.34 22.55
N GLU A 20 -6.89 -19.44 22.05
CA GLU A 20 -6.55 -20.00 20.74
C GLU A 20 -7.06 -19.10 19.60
N GLU A 21 -8.29 -18.59 19.71
CA GLU A 21 -8.88 -17.61 18.79
C GLU A 21 -8.11 -16.28 18.82
N ARG A 22 -7.66 -15.81 19.98
CA ARG A 22 -6.86 -14.58 20.12
C ARG A 22 -5.50 -14.72 19.44
N GLU A 23 -4.82 -15.85 19.65
CA GLU A 23 -3.54 -16.13 19.00
C GLU A 23 -3.68 -16.29 17.49
N ALA A 24 -4.73 -16.98 17.03
CA ALA A 24 -5.02 -17.13 15.61
C ALA A 24 -5.28 -15.76 14.96
N MET A 25 -6.06 -14.90 15.60
CA MET A 25 -6.37 -13.56 15.12
C MET A 25 -5.13 -12.64 15.12
N GLN A 26 -4.26 -12.74 16.12
CA GLN A 26 -2.97 -12.03 16.12
C GLN A 26 -2.04 -12.52 15.01
N ARG A 27 -1.96 -13.84 14.78
CA ARG A 27 -1.17 -14.44 13.69
C ARG A 27 -1.68 -14.00 12.32
N VAL A 28 -2.99 -13.99 12.11
CA VAL A 28 -3.62 -13.47 10.88
C VAL A 28 -3.27 -12.00 10.70
N ARG A 29 -3.46 -11.16 11.72
CA ARG A 29 -3.15 -9.73 11.66
C ARG A 29 -1.68 -9.46 11.35
N GLN A 30 -0.75 -10.16 11.99
CA GLN A 30 0.69 -10.05 11.70
C GLN A 30 1.01 -10.50 10.28
N THR A 31 0.47 -11.63 9.84
CA THR A 31 0.69 -12.17 8.48
C THR A 31 0.16 -11.20 7.42
N THR A 32 -1.04 -10.66 7.59
CA THR A 32 -1.61 -9.65 6.68
C THR A 32 -0.79 -8.37 6.66
N THR A 33 -0.35 -7.88 7.83
CA THR A 33 0.45 -6.65 7.92
C THR A 33 1.80 -6.80 7.22
N ASN A 34 2.48 -7.94 7.42
CA ASN A 34 3.76 -8.23 6.76
C ASN A 34 3.60 -8.36 5.24
N THR A 35 2.50 -8.99 4.80
CA THR A 35 2.20 -9.17 3.38
C THR A 35 1.96 -7.83 2.66
N VAL A 36 1.17 -6.93 3.27
CA VAL A 36 0.94 -5.58 2.73
C VAL A 36 2.24 -4.78 2.74
N SER A 37 3.02 -4.87 3.80
CA SER A 37 4.32 -4.18 3.89
C SER A 37 5.27 -4.63 2.79
N PHE A 38 5.38 -5.94 2.53
CA PHE A 38 6.22 -6.46 1.44
C PHE A 38 5.73 -6.03 0.06
N PHE A 39 4.42 -6.08 -0.14
CA PHE A 39 3.81 -5.63 -1.39
C PHE A 39 4.11 -4.15 -1.66
N LEU A 40 3.95 -3.28 -0.66
CA LEU A 40 4.21 -1.85 -0.79
C LEU A 40 5.69 -1.59 -1.05
N HIS A 41 6.59 -2.19 -0.26
CA HIS A 41 8.04 -2.00 -0.42
C HIS A 41 8.52 -2.41 -1.81
N ASP A 42 8.18 -3.61 -2.29
CA ASP A 42 8.62 -4.10 -3.59
C ASP A 42 8.06 -3.28 -4.74
N THR A 43 6.79 -2.86 -4.62
CA THR A 43 6.15 -2.02 -5.63
C THR A 43 6.83 -0.67 -5.69
N GLU A 44 7.00 -0.02 -4.54
CA GLU A 44 7.65 1.27 -4.39
C GLU A 44 9.10 1.23 -4.91
N ALA A 45 9.89 0.24 -4.50
CA ALA A 45 11.27 0.04 -4.93
C ALA A 45 11.42 -0.09 -6.46
N LYS A 46 10.46 -0.75 -7.13
CA LYS A 46 10.44 -0.91 -8.60
C LYS A 46 10.06 0.38 -9.30
N PHE A 47 9.07 1.12 -8.79
CA PHE A 47 8.70 2.41 -9.38
C PHE A 47 9.83 3.44 -9.28
N TYR A 48 10.51 3.52 -8.12
CA TYR A 48 11.70 4.37 -7.98
C TYR A 48 12.84 3.96 -8.92
N ALA A 49 12.98 2.67 -9.24
CA ALA A 49 14.03 2.20 -10.14
C ALA A 49 13.84 2.67 -11.59
N ILE A 50 12.60 2.94 -12.04
CA ILE A 50 12.33 3.49 -13.38
C ILE A 50 13.03 4.85 -13.55
N PHE A 51 12.93 5.70 -12.53
CA PHE A 51 13.43 7.08 -12.58
C PHE A 51 14.84 7.23 -12.00
N ARG A 52 15.61 6.14 -11.92
CA ARG A 52 16.96 6.16 -11.36
C ARG A 52 17.93 6.91 -12.27
N ASN A 53 17.81 6.69 -13.58
CA ASN A 53 18.73 7.27 -14.57
C ASN A 53 18.19 8.59 -15.14
N ASP A 54 16.87 8.67 -15.32
CA ASP A 54 16.20 9.81 -15.92
C ASP A 54 15.30 10.52 -14.90
N ALA A 55 15.34 11.85 -14.91
CA ALA A 55 14.51 12.65 -14.02
C ALA A 55 13.03 12.53 -14.41
N PRO A 56 12.12 12.26 -13.45
CA PRO A 56 10.70 12.20 -13.73
C PRO A 56 10.16 13.60 -14.11
N PRO A 57 9.09 13.67 -14.92
CA PRO A 57 8.46 14.94 -15.29
C PRO A 57 7.64 15.56 -14.14
N PHE A 58 7.57 14.89 -12.99
CA PHE A 58 6.87 15.30 -11.78
C PHE A 58 7.82 15.28 -10.57
N LYS A 59 7.41 15.89 -9.46
CA LYS A 59 8.21 15.96 -8.23
C LYS A 59 8.28 14.60 -7.55
N MET A 60 9.48 14.04 -7.49
CA MET A 60 9.77 12.78 -6.82
C MET A 60 11.23 12.80 -6.32
N PRO A 61 11.51 12.29 -5.11
CA PRO A 61 12.88 12.16 -4.64
C PRO A 61 13.69 11.27 -5.58
N ARG A 62 14.95 11.64 -5.85
CA ARG A 62 15.83 10.77 -6.63
C ARG A 62 16.17 9.51 -5.84
N SER A 63 15.97 8.34 -6.43
CA SER A 63 16.41 7.06 -5.85
C SER A 63 17.83 6.74 -6.26
N TYR A 64 18.70 6.49 -5.29
CA TYR A 64 20.08 6.05 -5.52
C TYR A 64 20.21 4.53 -5.52
N TYR A 65 19.41 3.86 -4.69
CA TYR A 65 19.42 2.41 -4.53
C TYR A 65 18.08 1.91 -4.02
N SER A 66 17.72 0.69 -4.41
CA SER A 66 16.60 -0.04 -3.84
C SER A 66 16.91 -1.53 -3.82
N SER A 67 16.65 -2.19 -2.70
CA SER A 67 16.68 -3.65 -2.57
C SER A 67 15.26 -4.18 -2.36
N LEU A 68 14.93 -5.31 -2.97
CA LEU A 68 13.64 -5.96 -2.80
C LEU A 68 13.58 -6.74 -1.48
N THR A 69 12.36 -7.09 -1.10
CA THR A 69 12.12 -8.07 -0.03
C THR A 69 12.77 -9.42 -0.38
N GLY A 70 13.36 -10.07 0.62
CA GLY A 70 14.18 -11.29 0.44
C GLY A 70 15.69 -11.05 0.40
N THR A 71 16.13 -9.79 0.46
CA THR A 71 17.53 -9.44 0.78
C THR A 71 17.70 -9.31 2.30
N ASP A 72 18.95 -9.40 2.80
CA ASP A 72 19.25 -9.30 4.24
C ASP A 72 18.67 -8.02 4.87
N HIS A 73 18.67 -6.91 4.10
CA HIS A 73 18.16 -5.62 4.50
C HIS A 73 17.39 -4.94 3.34
N PRO A 74 16.05 -5.13 3.26
CA PRO A 74 15.23 -4.42 2.29
C PRO A 74 15.20 -2.92 2.63
N ALA A 75 15.69 -2.09 1.72
CA ALA A 75 15.82 -0.65 1.90
C ALA A 75 15.71 0.10 0.58
N ILE A 76 15.19 1.32 0.65
CA ILE A 76 15.17 2.28 -0.46
C ILE A 76 15.99 3.49 -0.01
N ILE A 77 17.05 3.80 -0.75
CA ILE A 77 17.93 4.94 -0.49
C ILE A 77 17.58 6.03 -1.48
N MET A 78 17.19 7.19 -0.96
CA MET A 78 16.69 8.31 -1.75
C MET A 78 17.28 9.64 -1.29
N GLU A 79 17.09 10.67 -2.12
CA GLU A 79 17.41 12.06 -1.82
C GLU A 79 16.72 12.55 -0.54
N ASP A 80 17.50 13.26 0.29
CA ASP A 80 17.03 13.92 1.49
C ASP A 80 16.28 15.22 1.13
N ILE A 81 14.95 15.22 1.33
CA ILE A 81 14.13 16.40 1.10
C ILE A 81 14.15 17.29 2.34
N ARG A 82 14.99 18.32 2.29
CA ARG A 82 15.08 19.34 3.33
C ARG A 82 13.94 20.36 3.20
N ASN A 83 13.53 20.93 4.34
CA ASN A 83 12.50 21.96 4.43
C ASN A 83 11.11 21.52 3.93
N ALA A 84 10.80 20.22 4.04
CA ALA A 84 9.45 19.71 3.81
C ALA A 84 8.58 19.83 5.08
N SER A 85 7.28 20.04 4.89
CA SER A 85 6.27 19.98 5.96
C SER A 85 5.30 18.84 5.67
N ILE A 86 5.03 18.00 6.67
CA ILE A 86 3.96 17.00 6.58
C ILE A 86 2.63 17.70 6.88
N ASN A 87 1.67 17.57 5.97
CA ASN A 87 0.31 18.09 6.15
C ASN A 87 -0.63 16.93 6.49
N ASP A 88 -1.46 17.11 7.50
CA ASP A 88 -2.46 16.13 7.89
C ASP A 88 -3.68 16.23 6.97
N VAL A 89 -4.05 15.12 6.34
CA VAL A 89 -5.20 15.05 5.42
C VAL A 89 -6.51 15.37 6.14
N ILE A 90 -6.64 15.04 7.43
CA ILE A 90 -7.86 15.31 8.22
C ILE A 90 -8.05 16.81 8.42
N GLN A 91 -6.95 17.55 8.56
CA GLN A 91 -6.98 19.02 8.70
C GLN A 91 -7.31 19.72 7.37
N GLY A 92 -7.23 18.98 6.27
CA GLY A 92 -7.45 19.49 4.93
C GLY A 92 -6.28 20.30 4.38
N PHE A 93 -6.34 20.59 3.09
CA PHE A 93 -5.32 21.35 2.38
C PHE A 93 -5.82 22.75 2.08
N ARG A 94 -4.90 23.71 2.08
CA ARG A 94 -5.17 25.06 1.56
C ARG A 94 -5.34 24.98 0.05
N GLU A 95 -6.06 25.95 -0.51
CA GLU A 95 -6.35 26.01 -1.95
C GLU A 95 -5.10 25.93 -2.83
N ASN A 96 -4.04 26.67 -2.50
CA ASN A 96 -2.77 26.64 -3.22
C ASN A 96 -2.07 25.27 -3.13
N GLN A 97 -2.21 24.56 -2.01
CA GLN A 97 -1.67 23.21 -1.84
C GLN A 97 -2.46 22.21 -2.69
N LEU A 98 -3.79 22.34 -2.74
CA LEU A 98 -4.65 21.52 -3.59
C LEU A 98 -4.28 21.66 -5.07
N TYR A 99 -4.13 22.90 -5.56
CA TYR A 99 -3.71 23.12 -6.94
C TYR A 99 -2.33 22.52 -7.24
N ALA A 100 -1.37 22.66 -6.32
CA ALA A 100 -0.05 22.04 -6.48
C ALA A 100 -0.10 20.52 -6.52
N ILE A 101 -0.93 19.89 -5.68
CA ILE A 101 -1.15 18.43 -5.68
C ILE A 101 -1.79 17.98 -7.00
N VAL A 102 -2.83 18.68 -7.45
CA VAL A 102 -3.53 18.36 -8.71
C VAL A 102 -2.59 18.49 -9.90
N ASP A 103 -1.75 19.52 -9.95
CA ASP A 103 -0.75 19.68 -11.03
C ASP A 103 0.22 18.50 -11.11
N GLU A 104 0.72 18.01 -9.96
CA GLU A 104 1.58 16.82 -9.93
C GLU A 104 0.83 15.53 -10.30
N ILE A 105 -0.44 15.38 -9.90
CA ILE A 105 -1.29 14.24 -10.32
C ILE A 105 -1.47 14.24 -11.85
N VAL A 106 -1.73 15.40 -12.45
CA VAL A 106 -1.88 15.54 -13.90
C VAL A 106 -0.59 15.15 -14.63
N LYS A 107 0.58 15.55 -14.13
CA LYS A 107 1.87 15.14 -14.71
C LYS A 107 2.10 13.63 -14.64
N ILE A 108 1.76 13.00 -13.52
CA ILE A 108 1.86 11.54 -13.36
C ILE A 108 0.92 10.83 -14.34
N GLN A 109 -0.33 11.32 -14.47
CA GLN A 109 -1.29 10.77 -15.42
C GLN A 109 -0.84 10.95 -16.88
N ALA A 110 -0.35 12.13 -17.25
CA ALA A 110 0.19 12.38 -18.59
C ALA A 110 1.35 11.42 -18.91
N TYR A 111 2.31 11.27 -17.98
CA TYR A 111 3.40 10.30 -18.14
C TYR A 111 2.88 8.88 -18.36
N SER A 112 1.81 8.46 -17.65
CA SER A 112 1.23 7.12 -17.82
C SER A 112 0.63 6.85 -19.20
N PHE A 113 0.23 7.91 -19.94
CA PHE A 113 -0.26 7.81 -21.31
C PHE A 113 0.86 7.88 -22.35
N GLU A 114 1.94 8.62 -22.06
CA GLU A 114 3.04 8.85 -23.00
C GLU A 114 4.13 7.78 -22.96
N LYS A 115 4.31 7.12 -21.81
CA LYS A 115 5.38 6.16 -21.57
C LYS A 115 4.81 4.83 -21.08
N ASP A 116 5.42 3.73 -21.52
CA ASP A 116 5.01 2.37 -21.13
C ASP A 116 5.98 1.72 -20.12
N GLU A 117 7.05 2.41 -19.72
CA GLU A 117 8.08 1.90 -18.79
C GLU A 117 7.46 1.42 -17.46
N TRP A 118 6.44 2.12 -16.97
CA TRP A 118 5.71 1.75 -15.76
C TRP A 118 5.01 0.39 -15.86
N ARG A 119 4.69 -0.09 -17.08
CA ARG A 119 4.07 -1.42 -17.30
C ARG A 119 5.05 -2.56 -17.01
N THR A 120 6.35 -2.28 -16.96
CA THR A 120 7.37 -3.28 -16.60
C THR A 120 7.34 -3.62 -15.12
N VAL A 121 6.71 -2.77 -14.28
CA VAL A 121 6.51 -3.02 -12.86
C VAL A 121 5.45 -4.10 -12.70
N GLN A 122 5.90 -5.36 -12.67
CA GLN A 122 5.04 -6.46 -12.30
C GLN A 122 4.75 -6.38 -10.80
N MET A 123 3.46 -6.20 -10.48
CA MET A 123 2.97 -6.33 -9.12
C MET A 123 3.24 -7.76 -8.63
N PRO A 124 3.81 -7.95 -7.42
CA PRO A 124 3.90 -9.26 -6.84
C PRO A 124 2.49 -9.86 -6.78
N ARG A 125 2.33 -11.15 -7.14
CA ARG A 125 1.03 -11.83 -7.21
C ARG A 125 0.44 -12.12 -5.81
N VAL A 126 0.35 -11.12 -4.96
CA VAL A 126 -0.18 -11.25 -3.59
C VAL A 126 -1.70 -11.48 -3.58
N LEU A 127 -2.39 -11.05 -4.64
CA LEU A 127 -3.84 -11.26 -4.82
C LEU A 127 -4.24 -12.73 -5.05
N GLY A 128 -3.30 -13.60 -5.43
CA GLY A 128 -3.55 -15.05 -5.52
C GLY A 128 -3.74 -15.67 -4.14
N ASP A 129 -2.97 -15.22 -3.16
CA ASP A 129 -3.00 -15.76 -1.80
C ASP A 129 -4.13 -15.16 -0.97
N LEU A 130 -4.47 -13.88 -1.16
CA LEU A 130 -5.60 -13.25 -0.45
C LEU A 130 -6.97 -13.86 -0.81
N ARG A 131 -7.16 -14.39 -2.02
CA ARG A 131 -8.41 -15.10 -2.40
C ARG A 131 -8.59 -16.43 -1.67
N ASN A 132 -7.50 -17.09 -1.28
CA ASN A 132 -7.58 -18.35 -0.54
C ASN A 132 -7.97 -18.14 0.93
N TYR A 133 -7.76 -16.94 1.49
CA TYR A 133 -8.13 -16.64 2.88
C TYR A 133 -9.62 -16.33 3.08
N SER A 134 -10.35 -15.83 2.08
CA SER A 134 -11.81 -15.63 2.22
C SER A 134 -12.61 -16.94 2.24
N ILE A 135 -11.98 -18.07 1.90
CA ILE A 135 -12.58 -19.40 1.96
C ILE A 135 -12.37 -20.04 3.35
N ILE A 136 -11.36 -19.61 4.10
CA ILE A 136 -11.10 -20.14 5.44
C ILE A 136 -12.05 -19.52 6.49
N SER A 137 -12.58 -18.31 6.26
CA SER A 137 -13.60 -17.71 7.14
C SER A 137 -15.03 -18.25 6.92
N SER A 138 -15.27 -19.07 5.90
CA SER A 138 -16.59 -19.68 5.63
C SER A 138 -16.65 -21.19 5.86
N ALA A 139 -15.55 -21.82 6.28
CA ALA A 139 -15.49 -23.26 6.55
C ALA A 139 -15.80 -23.65 8.02
N GLY A 140 -16.25 -22.69 8.84
CA GLY A 140 -16.66 -22.89 10.24
C GLY A 140 -18.17 -22.82 10.45
N SER A 141 -18.96 -23.51 9.64
CA SER A 141 -20.39 -23.78 9.94
C SER A 141 -20.73 -25.18 9.46
N GLY A 142 -20.28 -26.16 10.24
CA GLY A 142 -20.61 -27.57 10.04
C GLY A 142 -20.70 -28.28 11.38
N ASN A 143 -21.85 -28.13 12.04
CA ASN A 143 -22.63 -29.23 12.64
C ASN A 143 -23.98 -28.70 13.11
#